data_AF-A0A974BGH8-F1
#
_entry.id   AF-A0A974BGH8-F1
#
_cell.length_a   1.000
_cell.length_b   1.000
_cell.length_c   1.000
_cell.angle_alpha   90.00
_cell.angle_beta   90.00
_cell.angle_gamma   90.00
#
_symmetry.space_group_name_H-M   'P 1'
#
loop_
_entity.id
_entity.type
_entity.pdbx_description
1 polymer ?
#
loop_
_entity_poly.entity_id
_entity_poly.type
_entity_poly.pdbx_seq_one_letter_code
_entity_poly.pdbx_strand_id
1 'polypeptide(L)'
;MEKLLKNKLEAAKELKEFTEKIVSLSLKTEYDKVNSMLEQRKLFIEKINSINEKLNDCGTDETDEAKEIKKEIREAFKEISDMDNQIRKNINAELKDVKKNLNQPDKSETINIQA
;
A
#
# COMPACT_ATOMS: atom_id res chain seq x y z
N MET A 1 28.50 -3.59 -2.51
CA MET A 1 27.40 -2.75 -2.01
C MET A 1 26.51 -2.17 -3.12
N GLU A 2 27.05 -1.43 -4.09
CA GLU A 2 26.27 -0.72 -5.12
C GLU A 2 25.28 -1.59 -5.90
N LYS A 3 25.70 -2.80 -6.33
CA LYS A 3 24.80 -3.75 -6.99
C LYS A 3 23.58 -4.11 -6.13
N LEU A 4 23.76 -4.29 -4.83
CA LEU A 4 22.67 -4.57 -3.90
C LEU A 4 21.76 -3.35 -3.72
N LEU A 5 22.33 -2.14 -3.72
CA LEU A 5 21.55 -0.89 -3.68
C LEU A 5 20.71 -0.71 -4.96
N LYS A 6 21.28 -0.96 -6.14
CA LYS A 6 20.52 -0.94 -7.41
C LYS A 6 19.38 -1.95 -7.40
N ASN A 7 19.63 -3.17 -6.91
CA ASN A 7 18.58 -4.19 -6.75
C ASN A 7 17.48 -3.74 -5.77
N LYS A 8 17.85 -3.08 -4.67
CA LYS A 8 16.89 -2.53 -3.71
C LYS A 8 16.05 -1.41 -4.31
N LEU A 9 16.68 -0.53 -5.07
CA LEU A 9 15.99 0.55 -5.79
C LEU A 9 14.96 -0.01 -6.77
N GLU A 10 15.34 -1.02 -7.54
CA GLU A 10 14.41 -1.68 -8.46
C GLU A 10 13.23 -2.32 -7.72
N ALA A 11 13.50 -3.05 -6.64
CA ALA A 11 12.44 -3.63 -5.81
C ALA A 11 11.52 -2.57 -5.18
N ALA A 12 12.06 -1.40 -4.81
CA ALA A 12 11.28 -0.26 -4.32
C ALA A 12 10.39 0.33 -5.41
N LYS A 13 10.89 0.45 -6.65
CA LYS A 13 10.11 0.91 -7.82
C LYS A 13 8.98 -0.06 -8.15
N GLU A 14 9.26 -1.36 -8.19
CA GLU A 14 8.24 -2.41 -8.37
C GLU A 14 7.14 -2.34 -7.30
N LEU A 15 7.51 -2.20 -6.01
CA LEU A 15 6.55 -2.05 -4.92
C LEU A 15 5.73 -0.77 -5.06
N LYS A 16 6.35 0.33 -5.48
CA LYS A 16 5.68 1.60 -5.71
C LYS A 16 4.61 1.45 -6.79
N GLU A 17 4.98 0.98 -7.97
CA GLU A 17 4.05 0.74 -9.09
C GLU A 17 2.92 -0.22 -8.70
N PHE A 18 3.22 -1.26 -7.92
CA PHE A 18 2.22 -2.18 -7.41
C PHE A 18 1.26 -1.51 -6.43
N THR A 19 1.77 -0.64 -5.55
CA THR A 19 0.96 0.13 -4.59
C THR A 19 0.08 1.15 -5.32
N GLU A 20 0.57 1.80 -6.38
CA GLU A 20 -0.23 2.69 -7.25
C GLU A 20 -1.42 1.95 -7.86
N LYS A 21 -1.20 0.72 -8.33
CA LYS A 21 -2.29 -0.12 -8.85
C LYS A 21 -3.34 -0.37 -7.77
N ILE A 22 -2.96 -0.63 -6.52
CA ILE A 22 -3.93 -0.80 -5.42
C ILE A 22 -4.72 0.48 -5.17
N VAL A 23 -4.04 1.63 -5.13
CA VAL A 23 -4.66 2.95 -4.93
C VAL A 23 -5.70 3.26 -6.01
N SER A 24 -5.44 2.83 -7.25
CA SER A 24 -6.36 3.05 -8.38
C SER A 24 -7.65 2.23 -8.32
N LEU A 25 -7.73 1.21 -7.46
CA LEU A 25 -8.90 0.35 -7.34
C LEU A 25 -9.96 0.94 -6.42
N SER A 26 -11.21 0.61 -6.71
CA SER A 26 -12.34 1.00 -5.87
C SER A 26 -12.64 -0.09 -4.85
N LEU A 27 -12.52 0.23 -3.56
CA LEU A 27 -12.91 -0.70 -2.48
C LEU A 27 -14.41 -1.05 -2.49
N LYS A 28 -15.25 -0.21 -3.09
CA LYS A 28 -16.70 -0.45 -3.20
C LYS A 28 -17.05 -1.56 -4.18
N THR A 29 -16.25 -1.72 -5.22
CA THR A 29 -16.56 -2.60 -6.36
C THR A 29 -15.53 -3.69 -6.58
N GLU A 30 -14.31 -3.51 -6.09
CA GLU A 30 -13.16 -4.39 -6.32
C GLU A 30 -12.52 -4.85 -5.00
N TYR A 31 -13.30 -4.97 -3.91
CA TYR A 31 -12.81 -5.34 -2.58
C TYR A 31 -11.94 -6.61 -2.59
N ASP A 32 -12.42 -7.70 -3.19
CA ASP A 32 -11.70 -8.97 -3.22
C ASP A 32 -10.35 -8.88 -3.93
N LYS A 33 -10.31 -8.07 -5.00
CA LYS A 33 -9.09 -7.80 -5.75
C LYS A 33 -8.11 -6.95 -4.95
N VAL A 34 -8.58 -5.89 -4.29
CA VAL A 34 -7.74 -5.09 -3.38
C VAL A 34 -7.19 -5.97 -2.27
N ASN A 35 -8.02 -6.81 -1.65
CA ASN A 35 -7.61 -7.72 -0.60
C ASN A 35 -6.53 -8.71 -1.08
N SER A 36 -6.73 -9.35 -2.24
CA SER A 36 -5.75 -10.26 -2.84
C SER A 36 -4.43 -9.54 -3.17
N MET A 37 -4.51 -8.31 -3.70
CA MET A 37 -3.30 -7.54 -4.01
C MET A 37 -2.56 -7.11 -2.74
N LEU A 38 -3.24 -6.75 -1.65
CA LEU A 38 -2.59 -6.44 -0.37
C LEU A 38 -1.81 -7.65 0.18
N GLU A 39 -2.30 -8.86 -0.03
CA GLU A 39 -1.56 -10.09 0.29
C GLU A 39 -0.33 -10.27 -0.61
N GLN A 40 -0.47 -10.11 -1.93
CA GLN A 40 0.65 -10.16 -2.87
C GLN A 40 1.72 -9.09 -2.57
N ARG A 41 1.29 -7.91 -2.10
CA ARG A 41 2.19 -6.82 -1.71
C ARG A 41 3.21 -7.23 -0.65
N LYS A 42 2.87 -8.20 0.23
CA LYS A 42 3.78 -8.71 1.26
C LYS A 42 5.03 -9.35 0.66
N LEU A 43 4.92 -10.01 -0.49
CA LEU A 43 6.05 -10.64 -1.17
C LEU A 43 7.10 -9.60 -1.64
N PHE A 44 6.67 -8.43 -2.08
CA PHE A 44 7.57 -7.32 -2.43
C PHE A 44 8.31 -6.79 -1.19
N ILE A 45 7.61 -6.68 -0.07
CA ILE A 45 8.19 -6.25 1.20
C ILE A 45 9.23 -7.26 1.69
N GLU A 46 8.93 -8.56 1.59
CA GLU A 46 9.88 -9.64 1.91
C GLU A 46 11.13 -9.60 1.02
N LYS A 47 10.97 -9.39 -0.29
CA LYS A 47 12.08 -9.19 -1.23
C LYS A 47 12.98 -8.03 -0.80
N ILE A 48 12.40 -6.88 -0.44
CA ILE A 48 13.15 -5.71 0.04
C ILE A 48 13.87 -6.02 1.36
N ASN A 49 13.21 -6.72 2.29
CA ASN A 49 13.80 -7.10 3.58
C ASN A 49 14.99 -8.04 3.41
N SER A 50 14.90 -9.04 2.53
CA SER A 50 16.05 -9.91 2.21
C SER A 50 17.24 -9.14 1.63
N ILE A 51 16.99 -8.08 0.85
CA ILE A 51 18.06 -7.21 0.35
C ILE A 51 18.64 -6.36 1.48
N ASN A 52 17.82 -5.89 2.43
CA ASN A 52 18.29 -5.14 3.60
C ASN A 52 19.24 -5.96 4.47
N GLU A 53 18.91 -7.22 4.73
CA GLU A 53 19.77 -8.12 5.49
C GLU A 53 21.15 -8.26 4.83
N LYS A 54 21.19 -8.51 3.53
CA LYS A 54 22.46 -8.59 2.75
C LYS A 54 23.24 -7.28 2.73
N LEU A 55 22.56 -6.14 2.83
CA LEU A 55 23.20 -4.83 2.88
C LEU A 55 23.80 -4.55 4.27
N ASN A 56 23.21 -5.07 5.35
CA ASN A 56 23.75 -4.93 6.70
C ASN A 56 25.10 -5.65 6.86
N ASP A 57 25.32 -6.72 6.10
CA ASP A 57 26.60 -7.47 6.08
C ASP A 57 27.67 -6.80 5.19
N CYS A 58 27.36 -5.68 4.55
CA CYS A 58 28.24 -4.99 3.62
C CYS A 58 28.92 -3.80 4.32
N GLY A 59 30.24 -3.63 4.14
CA GLY A 59 31.04 -2.59 4.82
C GLY A 59 30.58 -1.15 4.53
N THR A 60 30.92 -0.20 5.40
CA THR A 60 30.35 1.16 5.44
C THR A 60 30.89 2.14 4.39
N ASP A 61 31.74 1.70 3.47
CA ASP A 61 32.33 2.59 2.47
C ASP A 61 31.27 3.04 1.44
N GLU A 62 30.84 4.29 1.56
CA GLU A 62 29.85 4.91 0.69
C GLU A 62 30.49 5.76 -0.39
N THR A 63 30.34 5.33 -1.64
CA THR A 63 30.57 6.16 -2.82
C THR A 63 29.45 7.19 -2.99
N ASP A 64 29.70 8.25 -3.76
CA ASP A 64 28.65 9.24 -4.06
C ASP A 64 27.50 8.61 -4.87
N GLU A 65 27.79 7.62 -5.72
CA GLU A 65 26.77 6.83 -6.40
C GLU A 65 25.89 6.05 -5.41
N ALA A 66 26.49 5.41 -4.40
CA ALA A 66 25.73 4.73 -3.35
C ALA A 66 24.82 5.69 -2.56
N LYS A 67 25.26 6.93 -2.32
CA LYS A 67 24.44 7.96 -1.64
C LYS A 67 23.24 8.38 -2.48
N GLU A 68 23.42 8.60 -3.79
CA GLU A 68 22.30 9.00 -4.66
C GLU A 68 21.27 7.87 -4.78
N ILE A 69 21.72 6.62 -4.96
CA ILE A 69 20.79 5.47 -4.98
C ILE A 69 20.02 5.35 -3.66
N LYS A 70 20.69 5.55 -2.51
CA LYS A 70 20.00 5.55 -1.20
C LYS A 70 18.98 6.67 -1.09
N LYS A 71 19.22 7.83 -1.69
CA LYS A 71 18.26 8.94 -1.72
C LYS A 71 17.03 8.59 -2.57
N GLU A 72 17.22 8.06 -3.78
CA GLU A 72 16.10 7.58 -4.62
C GLU A 72 15.26 6.51 -3.93
N ILE A 73 15.89 5.57 -3.22
CA ILE A 73 15.19 4.55 -2.42
C ILE A 73 14.31 5.19 -1.34
N ARG A 74 14.83 6.20 -0.63
CA ARG A 74 14.07 6.91 0.42
C ARG A 74 12.88 7.66 -0.17
N GLU A 75 13.05 8.29 -1.32
CA GLU A 75 11.98 8.99 -2.04
C GLU A 75 10.88 8.01 -2.46
N ALA A 76 11.24 6.87 -3.07
CA ALA A 76 10.29 5.82 -3.42
C ALA A 76 9.50 5.30 -2.19
N PHE A 77 10.18 5.06 -1.06
CA PHE A 77 9.51 4.62 0.17
C PHE A 77 8.60 5.69 0.78
N LYS A 78 8.96 6.98 0.65
CA LYS A 78 8.09 8.07 1.08
C LYS A 78 6.79 8.08 0.28
N GLU A 79 6.87 7.97 -1.04
CA GLU A 79 5.70 7.92 -1.91
C GLU A 79 4.83 6.68 -1.65
N ILE A 80 5.46 5.53 -1.41
CA ILE A 80 4.75 4.32 -0.96
C ILE A 80 3.99 4.56 0.35
N SER A 81 4.60 5.26 1.30
CA SER A 81 3.97 5.59 2.58
C SER A 81 2.75 6.51 2.40
N ASP A 82 2.86 7.50 1.51
CA ASP A 82 1.76 8.41 1.19
C ASP A 82 0.59 7.66 0.53
N MET A 83 0.89 6.72 -0.37
CA MET A 83 -0.12 5.83 -0.95
C MET A 83 -0.76 4.90 0.08
N ASP A 84 0.01 4.34 1.02
CA ASP A 84 -0.54 3.53 2.11
C ASP A 84 -1.49 4.35 2.99
N ASN A 85 -1.18 5.62 3.23
CA ASN A 85 -2.08 6.54 3.92
C ASN A 85 -3.40 6.73 3.15
N GLN A 86 -3.35 6.81 1.83
CA GLN A 86 -4.54 6.91 0.98
C GLN A 86 -5.37 5.61 1.01
N ILE A 87 -4.73 4.44 0.90
CA ILE A 87 -5.42 3.13 1.02
C ILE A 87 -6.15 3.04 2.35
N ARG A 88 -5.49 3.38 3.47
CA ARG A 88 -6.12 3.37 4.81
C ARG A 88 -7.30 4.35 4.91
N LYS A 89 -7.19 5.55 4.31
CA LYS A 89 -8.30 6.50 4.25
C LYS A 89 -9.49 5.92 3.49
N ASN A 90 -9.26 5.28 2.35
CA ASN A 90 -10.30 4.68 1.53
C ASN A 90 -11.01 3.54 2.28
N ILE A 91 -10.26 2.66 2.95
CA ILE A 91 -10.82 1.58 3.79
C ILE A 91 -11.69 2.16 4.91
N ASN A 92 -11.17 3.16 5.62
CA ASN A 92 -11.91 3.80 6.71
C ASN A 92 -13.17 4.52 6.23
N ALA A 93 -13.15 5.10 5.03
CA ALA A 93 -14.34 5.72 4.43
C ALA A 93 -15.41 4.66 4.13
N GLU A 94 -15.01 3.52 3.55
CA GLU A 94 -15.93 2.42 3.25
C GLU A 94 -16.57 1.84 4.52
N LEU A 95 -15.76 1.62 5.56
CA LEU A 95 -16.27 1.14 6.85
C LEU A 95 -17.27 2.11 7.49
N LYS A 96 -17.07 3.43 7.32
CA LYS A 96 -18.03 4.44 7.79
C LYS A 96 -19.33 4.39 6.99
N ASP A 97 -19.27 4.22 5.68
CA ASP A 97 -20.44 4.12 4.81
C ASP A 97 -21.26 2.86 5.14
N VAL A 98 -20.61 1.69 5.28
CA VAL A 98 -21.26 0.44 5.69
C VAL A 98 -21.92 0.59 7.06
N LYS A 99 -21.21 1.15 8.05
CA LYS A 99 -21.77 1.39 9.39
C LYS A 99 -22.98 2.32 9.35
N LYS A 100 -22.94 3.36 8.52
CA LYS A 100 -24.07 4.28 8.34
C LYS A 100 -25.28 3.55 7.76
N ASN A 101 -25.08 2.68 6.77
CA ASN A 101 -26.16 1.92 6.13
C ASN A 101 -26.78 0.88 7.06
N LEU A 102 -25.97 0.17 7.85
CA LEU A 102 -26.45 -0.82 8.82
C LEU A 102 -27.18 -0.18 10.02
N ASN A 103 -26.79 1.04 10.41
CA ASN A 103 -27.41 1.77 11.51
C ASN A 103 -28.58 2.66 11.07
N GLN A 104 -29.04 2.58 9.81
CA GLN A 104 -30.28 3.25 9.45
C GLN A 104 -31.44 2.52 10.13
N PRO A 105 -32.27 3.20 10.93
CA PRO A 105 -33.50 2.59 11.41
C PRO A 105 -34.27 2.13 10.17
N ASP A 106 -34.83 0.91 10.22
CA ASP A 106 -35.66 0.37 9.15
C ASP A 106 -36.56 1.50 8.66
N LYS A 107 -36.36 1.93 7.40
CA LYS A 107 -37.41 2.62 6.68
C LYS A 107 -38.45 1.55 6.33
N SER A 108 -39.03 0.92 7.35
CA SER A 108 -40.31 0.26 7.20
C SER A 108 -41.26 1.38 6.81
N GLU A 109 -41.59 1.39 5.52
CA GLU A 109 -42.68 2.18 4.99
C GLU A 109 -43.84 2.02 5.95
N THR A 110 -44.25 3.13 6.55
CA THR A 110 -45.48 3.17 7.33
C THR A 110 -46.61 2.90 6.34
N ILE A 111 -46.96 1.62 6.16
CA ILE A 111 -48.16 1.22 5.44
C ILE A 111 -49.32 1.68 6.31
N ASN A 112 -49.79 2.89 6.03
CA ASN A 112 -50.91 3.50 6.71
C ASN A 112 -52.18 2.79 6.20
N ILE A 113 -52.50 1.63 6.76
CA ILE A 113 -53.78 0.95 6.50
C ILE A 113 -54.83 1.71 7.31
N GLN A 114 -55.53 2.64 6.64
CA GLN A 114 -56.76 3.21 7.18
C GLN A 114 -57.84 2.12 7.18
N ALA A 115 -58.32 1.79 8.37
CA ALA A 115 -59.46 0.90 8.62
C ALA A 115 -60.79 1.61 8.36
#